data_AF-A0A542E8V3-F1
#
_entry.id   AF-A0A542E8V3-F1
#
_cell.length_a   1.000
_cell.length_b   1.000
_cell.length_c   1.000
_cell.angle_alpha   90.00
_cell.angle_beta   90.00
_cell.angle_gamma   90.00
#
_symmetry.space_group_name_H-M   'P 1'
#
loop_
_entity.id
_entity.type
_entity.pdbx_description
1 polymer ?
#
loop_
_entity_poly.entity_id
_entity_poly.type
_entity_poly.pdbx_seq_one_letter_code
_entity_poly.pdbx_strand_id
1 'polypeptide(L)'
;MKPTRRTVLGGAFAAAAASSVSLPARAAGRLSNLAHLDFLRTTVVPPTAPGHTTYGSGPLGVLWTYAEHQADGSYRRVGGGTYDAATNTYGQGAFNADDIARAAVVYVRHWQLFRRTSSLDAARGLLRALTFLQSPNGNVVLWMQPDGTLNPSAKPVELPDPSDSGPSYWLARTVWALGEGYATFRHTDSAFAGFLRERLELAIAALERQVLVRYGSYNIIDGRRLPAWLIVNGADATSEAVLGLALTHEPAGLRPRVERLLASRRASRS
;
A
#
# COMPACT_ATOMS: atom_id res chain seq x y z
N MET A 1 61.62 11.87 -62.07
CA MET A 1 60.98 10.85 -62.94
C MET A 1 59.66 10.43 -62.31
N LYS A 2 58.53 10.63 -63.01
CA LYS A 2 57.22 10.06 -62.59
C LYS A 2 57.23 8.55 -62.82
N PRO A 3 56.41 7.82 -62.05
CA PRO A 3 55.33 7.12 -62.72
C PRO A 3 53.95 7.45 -62.15
N THR A 4 53.00 7.26 -63.04
CA THR A 4 51.60 7.66 -63.07
C THR A 4 50.68 6.61 -62.45
N ARG A 5 49.56 7.10 -61.87
CA ARG A 5 48.19 6.54 -61.82
C ARG A 5 48.00 5.07 -61.38
N ARG A 6 47.09 4.89 -60.42
CA ARG A 6 45.71 4.46 -60.74
C ARG A 6 44.76 4.62 -59.56
N THR A 7 43.73 5.41 -59.78
CA THR A 7 42.47 5.39 -59.02
C THR A 7 41.78 4.05 -59.28
N VAL A 8 41.40 3.34 -58.22
CA VAL A 8 40.31 2.35 -58.26
C VAL A 8 39.28 2.83 -57.26
N LEU A 9 38.15 3.34 -57.78
CA LEU A 9 36.91 3.48 -57.03
C LEU A 9 36.43 2.05 -56.72
N GLY A 10 36.68 1.60 -55.49
CA GLY A 10 36.00 0.44 -54.91
C GLY A 10 34.92 0.93 -53.96
N GLY A 11 33.75 1.25 -54.49
CA GLY A 11 32.56 1.51 -53.67
C GLY A 11 32.10 0.22 -52.99
N ALA A 12 32.57 -0.02 -51.77
CA ALA A 12 31.98 -1.03 -50.91
C ALA A 12 30.70 -0.44 -50.30
N PHE A 13 29.56 -0.73 -50.94
CA PHE A 13 28.28 -0.68 -50.26
C PHE A 13 28.33 -1.72 -49.12
N ALA A 14 28.61 -1.26 -47.91
CA ALA A 14 28.30 -2.03 -46.72
C ALA A 14 26.78 -2.10 -46.63
N ALA A 15 26.20 -3.18 -47.15
CA ALA A 15 24.85 -3.57 -46.81
C ALA A 15 24.82 -3.79 -45.30
N ALA A 16 24.34 -2.80 -44.55
CA ALA A 16 23.98 -2.97 -43.16
C ALA A 16 22.88 -4.03 -43.15
N ALA A 17 23.26 -5.27 -42.84
CA ALA A 17 22.32 -6.29 -42.46
C ALA A 17 21.59 -5.75 -41.23
N ALA A 18 20.41 -5.18 -41.47
CA ALA A 18 19.47 -4.88 -40.41
C ALA A 18 19.15 -6.24 -39.79
N SER A 19 19.85 -6.57 -38.71
CA SER A 19 19.45 -7.66 -37.83
C SER A 19 18.05 -7.31 -37.36
N SER A 20 17.05 -7.84 -38.06
CA SER A 20 15.68 -7.85 -37.59
C SER A 20 15.69 -8.75 -36.37
N VAL A 21 15.99 -8.17 -35.22
CA VAL A 21 15.65 -8.78 -33.94
C VAL A 21 14.14 -8.86 -33.98
N SER A 22 13.61 -10.03 -34.34
CA SER A 22 12.23 -10.36 -34.10
C SER A 22 12.06 -10.28 -32.59
N LEU A 23 11.55 -9.13 -32.12
CA LEU A 23 11.02 -9.02 -30.77
C LEU A 23 10.02 -10.18 -30.62
N PRO A 24 10.11 -10.97 -29.54
CA PRO A 24 9.12 -12.01 -29.31
C PRO A 24 7.74 -11.37 -29.42
N ALA A 25 6.84 -12.03 -30.13
CA ALA A 25 5.46 -11.58 -30.26
C ALA A 25 4.98 -11.17 -28.86
N ARG A 26 4.59 -9.90 -28.73
CA ARG A 26 4.07 -9.33 -27.49
C ARG A 26 3.03 -10.32 -26.98
N ALA A 27 3.31 -11.00 -25.88
CA ALA A 27 2.37 -11.95 -25.30
C ALA A 27 1.06 -11.18 -25.14
N ALA A 28 0.04 -11.53 -25.93
CA ALA A 28 -1.28 -10.91 -25.89
C ALA A 28 -2.06 -11.31 -24.62
N GLY A 29 -1.34 -11.75 -23.59
CA GLY A 29 -1.85 -12.16 -22.30
C GLY A 29 -1.81 -11.02 -21.29
N ARG A 30 -2.70 -11.10 -20.30
CA ARG A 30 -2.70 -10.20 -19.15
C ARG A 30 -1.37 -10.32 -18.41
N LEU A 31 -0.68 -9.19 -18.20
CA LEU A 31 0.57 -9.15 -17.43
C LEU A 31 0.34 -9.14 -15.91
N SER A 32 -0.89 -8.91 -15.46
CA SER A 32 -1.26 -8.94 -14.04
C SER A 32 -1.56 -10.38 -13.59
N ASN A 33 -0.78 -10.87 -12.62
CA ASN A 33 -0.98 -12.18 -11.99
C ASN A 33 -1.35 -12.01 -10.51
N LEU A 34 -2.57 -12.39 -10.13
CA LEU A 34 -3.04 -12.35 -8.74
C LEU A 34 -2.86 -13.68 -8.00
N ALA A 35 -2.40 -14.74 -8.66
CA ALA A 35 -2.43 -16.10 -8.10
C ALA A 35 -1.74 -16.21 -6.74
N HIS A 36 -0.59 -15.56 -6.55
CA HIS A 36 0.09 -15.61 -5.26
C HIS A 36 -0.64 -14.78 -4.19
N LEU A 37 -1.23 -13.62 -4.54
CA LEU A 37 -2.05 -12.86 -3.61
C LEU A 37 -3.32 -13.65 -3.23
N ASP A 38 -3.97 -14.30 -4.18
CA ASP A 38 -5.11 -15.17 -3.94
C ASP A 38 -4.72 -16.36 -3.05
N PHE A 39 -3.53 -16.92 -3.27
CA PHE A 39 -2.95 -17.94 -2.39
C PHE A 39 -2.67 -17.39 -0.99
N LEU A 40 -2.32 -16.13 -0.78
CA LEU A 40 -2.09 -15.59 0.57
C LEU A 40 -3.39 -15.20 1.28
N ARG A 41 -4.48 -14.93 0.54
CA ARG A 41 -5.76 -14.49 1.12
C ARG A 41 -6.41 -15.58 1.98
N THR A 42 -7.03 -15.14 3.08
CA THR A 42 -7.89 -15.95 3.94
C THR A 42 -8.95 -15.06 4.59
N THR A 43 -9.79 -15.62 5.46
CA THR A 43 -10.72 -14.86 6.28
C THR A 43 -10.56 -15.17 7.75
N VAL A 44 -10.88 -14.20 8.61
CA VAL A 44 -10.92 -14.36 10.07
C VAL A 44 -12.19 -13.75 10.65
N VAL A 45 -12.62 -14.25 11.81
CA VAL A 45 -13.68 -13.66 12.61
C VAL A 45 -13.02 -13.16 13.90
N PRO A 46 -12.57 -11.89 13.93
CA PRO A 46 -11.84 -11.41 15.09
C PRO A 46 -12.76 -11.33 16.32
N PRO A 47 -12.22 -11.54 17.53
CA PRO A 47 -12.95 -11.24 18.75
C PRO A 47 -13.24 -9.74 18.85
N THR A 48 -14.18 -9.37 19.72
CA THR A 48 -14.42 -7.96 20.04
C THR A 48 -13.16 -7.34 20.61
N ALA A 49 -12.71 -6.23 20.02
CA ALA A 49 -11.59 -5.43 20.50
C ALA A 49 -12.08 -4.02 20.85
N PRO A 50 -11.83 -3.50 22.07
CA PRO A 50 -12.31 -2.19 22.50
C PRO A 50 -11.95 -1.07 21.52
N GLY A 51 -12.95 -0.36 21.02
CA GLY A 51 -12.78 0.75 20.06
C GLY A 51 -12.51 0.35 18.61
N HIS A 52 -12.15 -0.91 18.34
CA HIS A 52 -11.91 -1.41 17.00
C HIS A 52 -13.20 -1.90 16.36
N THR A 53 -13.53 -1.36 15.19
CA THR A 53 -14.82 -1.58 14.53
C THR A 53 -14.64 -1.60 13.01
N THR A 54 -15.52 -2.33 12.31
CA THR A 54 -15.52 -2.44 10.86
C THR A 54 -16.94 -2.42 10.29
N TYR A 55 -17.06 -2.40 8.97
CA TYR A 55 -18.33 -2.40 8.27
C TYR A 55 -18.96 -3.80 8.25
N GLY A 56 -20.22 -3.93 8.66
CA GLY A 56 -20.94 -5.21 8.66
C GLY A 56 -20.38 -6.26 9.62
N SER A 57 -21.06 -7.42 9.72
CA SER A 57 -20.81 -8.46 10.75
C SER A 57 -20.14 -9.74 10.24
N GLY A 58 -19.89 -9.87 8.94
CA GLY A 58 -19.28 -11.09 8.36
C GLY A 58 -17.76 -11.20 8.58
N PRO A 59 -17.14 -12.35 8.27
CA PRO A 59 -15.69 -12.52 8.35
C PRO A 59 -14.91 -11.44 7.59
N LEU A 60 -13.73 -11.10 8.09
CA LEU A 60 -12.84 -10.11 7.48
C LEU A 60 -11.88 -10.78 6.52
N GLY A 61 -11.67 -10.20 5.34
CA GLY A 61 -10.68 -10.69 4.40
C GLY A 61 -9.29 -10.20 4.81
N VAL A 62 -8.36 -11.12 4.99
CA VAL A 62 -6.96 -10.81 5.33
C VAL A 62 -6.03 -11.56 4.37
N LEU A 63 -4.73 -11.30 4.44
CA LEU A 63 -3.73 -12.14 3.78
C LEU A 63 -2.56 -12.40 4.72
N TRP A 64 -2.02 -13.62 4.62
CA TRP A 64 -0.80 -14.01 5.32
C TRP A 64 0.34 -13.09 4.92
N THR A 65 1.10 -12.64 5.92
CA THR A 65 2.22 -11.72 5.72
C THR A 65 3.37 -12.36 4.93
N TYR A 66 3.65 -13.64 5.17
CA TYR A 66 4.74 -14.36 4.53
C TYR A 66 4.28 -15.70 3.93
N ALA A 67 5.10 -16.18 3.00
CA ALA A 67 5.05 -17.53 2.51
C ALA A 67 6.46 -18.10 2.37
N GLU A 68 6.66 -19.29 2.90
CA GLU A 68 7.92 -20.01 2.81
C GLU A 68 7.88 -20.97 1.63
N HIS A 69 8.85 -20.83 0.73
CA HIS A 69 9.02 -21.73 -0.40
C HIS A 69 9.47 -23.12 0.07
N GLN A 70 8.82 -24.15 -0.43
CA GLN A 70 9.05 -25.54 -0.09
C GLN A 70 9.93 -26.23 -1.14
N ALA A 71 10.55 -27.36 -0.78
CA ALA A 71 11.43 -28.10 -1.69
C ALA A 71 10.72 -28.62 -2.95
N ASP A 72 9.40 -28.82 -2.88
CA ASP A 72 8.56 -29.29 -3.99
C ASP A 72 8.07 -28.15 -4.91
N GLY A 73 8.51 -26.91 -4.68
CA GLY A 73 8.10 -25.73 -5.44
C GLY A 73 6.80 -25.09 -4.95
N SER A 74 6.15 -25.65 -3.93
CA SER A 74 4.98 -25.05 -3.30
C SER A 74 5.36 -23.95 -2.31
N TYR A 75 4.35 -23.26 -1.77
CA TYR A 75 4.52 -22.25 -0.74
C TYR A 75 3.67 -22.61 0.48
N ARG A 76 4.22 -22.37 1.66
CA ARG A 76 3.53 -22.52 2.95
C ARG A 76 3.29 -21.14 3.56
N ARG A 77 2.05 -20.82 3.88
CA ARG A 77 1.70 -19.58 4.59
C ARG A 77 2.34 -19.56 5.98
N VAL A 78 2.93 -18.42 6.36
CA VAL A 78 3.58 -18.26 7.66
C VAL A 78 3.40 -16.82 8.15
N GLY A 79 3.28 -16.66 9.47
CA GLY A 79 3.26 -15.37 10.14
C GLY A 79 4.67 -14.82 10.39
N GLY A 80 4.75 -13.62 10.95
CA GLY A 80 5.99 -12.94 11.29
C GLY A 80 6.49 -13.25 12.69
N GLY A 81 7.80 -13.43 12.85
CA GLY A 81 8.44 -13.80 14.11
C GLY A 81 8.25 -15.28 14.48
N THR A 82 8.68 -15.64 15.69
CA THR A 82 8.64 -17.03 16.18
C THR A 82 7.20 -17.51 16.34
N TYR A 83 6.90 -18.71 15.84
CA TYR A 83 5.61 -19.36 16.01
C TYR A 83 5.54 -20.10 17.36
N ASP A 84 4.47 -19.88 18.12
CA ASP A 84 4.11 -20.64 19.31
C ASP A 84 2.94 -21.58 19.00
N ALA A 85 3.22 -22.88 19.02
CA ALA A 85 2.23 -23.92 18.72
C ALA A 85 1.19 -24.10 19.84
N ALA A 86 1.50 -23.74 21.09
CA ALA A 86 0.57 -23.92 22.21
C ALA A 86 -0.59 -22.92 22.15
N THR A 87 -0.31 -21.70 21.68
CA THR A 87 -1.29 -20.60 21.54
C THR A 87 -1.71 -20.36 20.10
N ASN A 88 -1.06 -21.01 19.13
CA ASN A 88 -1.21 -20.75 17.71
C ASN A 88 -1.03 -19.25 17.38
N THR A 89 0.03 -18.65 17.91
CA THR A 89 0.36 -17.24 17.71
C THR A 89 1.75 -17.07 17.13
N TYR A 90 1.98 -15.89 16.59
CA TYR A 90 3.27 -15.48 16.04
C TYR A 90 3.81 -14.30 16.86
N GLY A 91 5.13 -14.25 17.05
CA GLY A 91 5.79 -13.17 17.81
C GLY A 91 5.42 -11.77 17.30
N GLN A 92 5.25 -11.61 15.99
CA GLN A 92 4.69 -10.40 15.38
C GLN A 92 3.18 -10.59 15.10
N GLY A 93 2.82 -11.49 14.19
CA GLY A 93 1.42 -11.73 13.82
C GLY A 93 1.32 -12.50 12.51
N ALA A 94 0.14 -13.01 12.19
CA ALA A 94 -0.11 -13.72 10.93
C ALA A 94 -0.42 -12.78 9.77
N PHE A 95 -1.06 -11.66 10.08
CA PHE A 95 -1.53 -10.66 9.10
C PHE A 95 -1.09 -9.28 9.56
N ASN A 96 -0.83 -8.38 8.61
CA ASN A 96 -0.51 -6.99 8.95
C ASN A 96 -1.24 -5.96 8.09
N ALA A 97 -1.44 -4.78 8.67
CA ALA A 97 -2.11 -3.66 8.05
C ALA A 97 -1.41 -3.18 6.76
N ASP A 98 -0.09 -3.30 6.69
CA ASP A 98 0.71 -2.83 5.57
C ASP A 98 0.45 -3.64 4.29
N ASP A 99 0.55 -4.97 4.39
CA ASP A 99 0.26 -5.93 3.32
C ASP A 99 -1.22 -5.88 2.95
N ILE A 100 -2.13 -5.79 3.94
CA ILE A 100 -3.57 -5.65 3.71
C ILE A 100 -3.88 -4.39 2.90
N ALA A 101 -3.29 -3.24 3.27
CA ALA A 101 -3.49 -1.99 2.57
C ALA A 101 -3.00 -2.06 1.11
N ARG A 102 -1.77 -2.55 0.90
CA ARG A 102 -1.20 -2.69 -0.46
C ARG A 102 -2.00 -3.67 -1.32
N ALA A 103 -2.40 -4.82 -0.76
CA ALA A 103 -3.22 -5.79 -1.47
C ALA A 103 -4.60 -5.21 -1.82
N ALA A 104 -5.24 -4.47 -0.90
CA ALA A 104 -6.53 -3.82 -1.17
C ALA A 104 -6.44 -2.91 -2.40
N VAL A 105 -5.38 -2.10 -2.51
CA VAL A 105 -5.18 -1.24 -3.69
C VAL A 105 -4.96 -2.05 -4.96
N VAL A 106 -4.20 -3.14 -4.91
CA VAL A 106 -4.02 -4.04 -6.07
C VAL A 106 -5.38 -4.56 -6.56
N TYR A 107 -6.22 -5.05 -5.65
CA TYR A 107 -7.54 -5.58 -6.01
C TYR A 107 -8.51 -4.49 -6.50
N VAL A 108 -8.50 -3.29 -5.89
CA VAL A 108 -9.26 -2.12 -6.37
C VAL A 108 -8.88 -1.79 -7.80
N ARG A 109 -7.59 -1.61 -8.08
CA ARG A 109 -7.09 -1.25 -9.41
C ARG A 109 -7.33 -2.37 -10.42
N HIS A 110 -7.16 -3.63 -10.02
CA HIS A 110 -7.47 -4.76 -10.88
C HIS A 110 -8.97 -4.81 -11.23
N TRP A 111 -9.88 -4.51 -10.29
CA TRP A 111 -11.29 -4.35 -10.60
C TRP A 111 -11.55 -3.16 -11.54
N GLN A 112 -10.91 -2.01 -11.34
CA GLN A 112 -11.09 -0.86 -12.23
C GLN A 112 -10.68 -1.17 -13.68
N LEU A 113 -9.58 -1.92 -13.86
CA LEU A 113 -9.06 -2.31 -15.17
C LEU A 113 -9.87 -3.43 -15.83
N PHE A 114 -10.28 -4.44 -15.07
CA PHE A 114 -10.80 -5.70 -15.63
C PHE A 114 -12.23 -6.04 -15.22
N ARG A 115 -12.84 -5.24 -14.36
CA ARG A 115 -14.22 -5.37 -13.84
C ARG A 115 -14.54 -6.76 -13.28
N ARG A 116 -13.53 -7.44 -12.72
CA ARG A 116 -13.68 -8.76 -12.08
C ARG A 116 -14.34 -8.59 -10.72
N THR A 117 -15.54 -9.12 -10.54
CA THR A 117 -16.30 -9.06 -9.28
C THR A 117 -15.50 -9.64 -8.11
N SER A 118 -14.80 -10.76 -8.33
CA SER A 118 -13.92 -11.37 -7.33
C SER A 118 -12.84 -10.42 -6.79
N SER A 119 -12.35 -9.47 -7.61
CA SER A 119 -11.42 -8.44 -7.18
C SER A 119 -12.10 -7.36 -6.34
N LEU A 120 -13.33 -6.97 -6.69
CA LEU A 120 -14.08 -6.02 -5.87
C LEU A 120 -14.44 -6.62 -4.50
N ASP A 121 -14.79 -7.90 -4.46
CA ASP A 121 -15.09 -8.62 -3.22
C ASP A 121 -13.83 -8.78 -2.36
N ALA A 122 -12.69 -9.12 -2.97
CA ALA A 122 -11.40 -9.15 -2.27
C ALA A 122 -11.02 -7.78 -1.71
N ALA A 123 -11.16 -6.71 -2.50
CA ALA A 123 -10.92 -5.34 -2.05
C ALA A 123 -11.82 -4.96 -0.87
N ARG A 124 -13.13 -5.25 -0.94
CA ARG A 124 -14.07 -5.00 0.16
C ARG A 124 -13.66 -5.75 1.42
N GLY A 125 -13.34 -7.05 1.31
CA GLY A 125 -12.90 -7.87 2.43
C GLY A 125 -11.65 -7.32 3.13
N LEU A 126 -10.64 -6.92 2.35
CA LEU A 126 -9.38 -6.37 2.83
C LEU A 126 -9.57 -4.98 3.47
N LEU A 127 -10.37 -4.10 2.87
CA LEU A 127 -10.69 -2.78 3.44
C LEU A 127 -11.46 -2.90 4.76
N ARG A 128 -12.32 -3.93 4.90
CA ARG A 128 -12.98 -4.24 6.17
C ARG A 128 -11.97 -4.66 7.24
N ALA A 129 -11.03 -5.55 6.90
CA ALA A 129 -9.95 -5.90 7.84
C ALA A 129 -9.07 -4.70 8.22
N LEU A 130 -8.71 -3.88 7.24
CA LEU A 130 -7.87 -2.70 7.46
C LEU A 130 -8.51 -1.69 8.41
N THR A 131 -9.82 -1.47 8.27
CA THR A 131 -10.58 -0.58 9.15
C THR A 131 -10.80 -1.17 10.54
N PHE A 132 -10.86 -2.50 10.68
CA PHE A 132 -10.83 -3.15 11.99
C PHE A 132 -9.49 -2.94 12.71
N LEU A 133 -8.37 -2.93 11.99
CA LEU A 133 -7.04 -2.63 12.52
C LEU A 133 -6.87 -1.16 12.94
N GLN A 134 -7.74 -0.26 12.49
CA GLN A 134 -7.72 1.15 12.86
C GLN A 134 -8.30 1.36 14.27
N SER A 135 -7.53 2.04 15.12
CA SER A 135 -7.95 2.46 16.46
C SER A 135 -8.84 3.71 16.41
N PRO A 136 -9.65 4.00 17.46
CA PRO A 136 -10.51 5.19 17.51
C PRO A 136 -9.80 6.53 17.34
N ASN A 137 -8.53 6.61 17.69
CA ASN A 137 -7.72 7.81 17.50
C ASN A 137 -7.26 7.98 16.03
N GLY A 138 -7.56 7.04 15.13
CA GLY A 138 -7.20 7.09 13.71
C GLY A 138 -5.84 6.48 13.36
N ASN A 139 -5.05 6.12 14.37
CA ASN A 139 -3.87 5.28 14.20
C ASN A 139 -4.28 3.84 13.84
N VAL A 140 -3.30 3.02 13.48
CA VAL A 140 -3.53 1.67 12.98
C VAL A 140 -2.61 0.69 13.70
N VAL A 141 -3.17 -0.36 14.29
CA VAL A 141 -2.40 -1.49 14.81
C VAL A 141 -1.80 -2.25 13.64
N LEU A 142 -0.51 -2.56 13.69
CA LEU A 142 0.13 -3.25 12.57
C LEU A 142 -0.28 -4.72 12.49
N TRP A 143 -0.27 -5.45 13.61
CA TRP A 143 -0.30 -6.91 13.59
C TRP A 143 -1.61 -7.52 14.10
N MET A 144 -1.98 -8.65 13.49
CA MET A 144 -3.13 -9.48 13.85
C MET A 144 -2.70 -10.96 13.89
N GLN A 145 -3.15 -11.68 14.91
CA GLN A 145 -2.91 -13.11 15.10
C GLN A 145 -3.82 -13.99 14.20
N PRO A 146 -3.53 -15.30 14.03
CA PRO A 146 -4.34 -16.19 13.18
C PRO A 146 -5.84 -16.22 13.50
N ASP A 147 -6.21 -16.03 14.77
CA ASP A 147 -7.59 -15.98 15.26
C ASP A 147 -8.27 -14.62 15.08
N GLY A 148 -7.55 -13.61 14.60
CA GLY A 148 -8.02 -12.24 14.44
C GLY A 148 -7.77 -11.34 15.67
N THR A 149 -7.18 -11.86 16.75
CA THR A 149 -6.79 -11.04 17.91
C THR A 149 -5.72 -10.04 17.48
N LEU A 150 -5.88 -8.77 17.87
CA LEU A 150 -4.88 -7.74 17.59
C LEU A 150 -3.62 -7.97 18.43
N ASN A 151 -2.45 -7.85 17.81
CA ASN A 151 -1.17 -7.90 18.52
C ASN A 151 -0.52 -6.51 18.52
N PRO A 152 -0.84 -5.65 19.50
CA PRO A 152 -0.33 -4.30 19.52
C PRO A 152 1.19 -4.29 19.69
N SER A 153 1.80 -5.11 20.56
CA SER A 153 3.26 -5.07 20.76
C SER A 153 3.89 -6.39 20.34
N ALA A 154 4.54 -6.38 19.17
CA ALA A 154 5.29 -7.52 18.66
C ALA A 154 6.49 -7.85 19.56
N LYS A 155 6.92 -9.13 19.55
CA LYS A 155 8.15 -9.58 20.21
C LYS A 155 9.12 -10.18 19.18
N PRO A 156 10.38 -9.69 19.12
CA PRO A 156 10.92 -8.52 19.83
C PRO A 156 10.23 -7.22 19.39
N VAL A 157 10.28 -6.19 20.25
CA VAL A 157 9.64 -4.89 19.98
C VAL A 157 10.22 -4.30 18.70
N GLU A 158 9.37 -4.07 17.71
CA GLU A 158 9.73 -3.33 16.50
C GLU A 158 9.77 -1.82 16.80
N LEU A 159 10.60 -1.06 16.08
CA LEU A 159 10.64 0.41 16.22
C LEU A 159 10.22 1.07 14.89
N PRO A 160 9.22 1.99 14.90
CA PRO A 160 8.39 2.37 16.05
C PRO A 160 7.51 1.22 16.54
N ASP A 161 7.21 1.18 17.84
CA ASP A 161 6.41 0.10 18.43
C ASP A 161 5.06 0.02 17.71
N PRO A 162 4.70 -1.14 17.14
CA PRO A 162 3.39 -1.37 16.55
C PRO A 162 2.21 -1.03 17.47
N SER A 163 2.45 -0.97 18.79
CA SER A 163 1.45 -0.64 19.82
C SER A 163 1.28 0.87 19.97
N ASP A 164 2.32 1.65 19.69
CA ASP A 164 2.31 3.11 19.74
C ASP A 164 1.67 3.73 18.49
N SER A 165 1.62 2.96 17.38
CA SER A 165 0.95 3.26 16.10
C SER A 165 0.87 4.75 15.71
N GLY A 166 1.92 5.54 15.95
CA GLY A 166 2.00 6.95 15.58
C GLY A 166 2.12 7.17 14.05
N PRO A 167 2.78 8.24 13.60
CA PRO A 167 3.02 8.46 12.17
C PRO A 167 3.87 7.33 11.55
N SER A 168 3.22 6.36 10.91
CA SER A 168 3.84 5.13 10.41
C SER A 168 3.61 4.91 8.91
N TYR A 169 4.38 4.01 8.30
CA TYR A 169 4.16 3.57 6.91
C TYR A 169 2.77 2.95 6.73
N TRP A 170 2.33 2.12 7.67
CA TRP A 170 1.04 1.46 7.58
C TRP A 170 -0.14 2.43 7.79
N LEU A 171 0.03 3.52 8.55
CA LEU A 171 -0.95 4.62 8.58
C LEU A 171 -1.03 5.30 7.20
N ALA A 172 0.10 5.64 6.60
CA ALA A 172 0.13 6.27 5.28
C ALA A 172 -0.53 5.39 4.19
N ARG A 173 -0.23 4.08 4.19
CA ARG A 173 -0.82 3.12 3.26
C ARG A 173 -2.30 2.85 3.55
N THR A 174 -2.70 2.96 4.82
CA THR A 174 -4.14 2.96 5.17
C THR A 174 -4.84 4.15 4.54
N VAL A 175 -4.30 5.37 4.65
CA VAL A 175 -4.85 6.55 3.97
C VAL A 175 -4.94 6.33 2.45
N TRP A 176 -3.90 5.77 1.84
CA TRP A 176 -3.91 5.42 0.41
C TRP A 176 -5.03 4.44 0.05
N ALA A 177 -5.11 3.31 0.75
CA ALA A 177 -6.10 2.26 0.49
C ALA A 177 -7.53 2.73 0.73
N LEU A 178 -7.78 3.50 1.80
CA LEU A 178 -9.10 4.08 2.07
C LEU A 178 -9.52 5.08 0.99
N GLY A 179 -8.58 5.90 0.48
CA GLY A 179 -8.85 6.84 -0.60
C GLY A 179 -9.21 6.14 -1.92
N GLU A 180 -8.43 5.13 -2.33
CA GLU A 180 -8.69 4.29 -3.51
C GLU A 180 -10.03 3.54 -3.38
N GLY A 181 -10.28 3.00 -2.18
CA GLY A 181 -11.53 2.32 -1.84
C GLY A 181 -12.72 3.26 -1.92
N TYR A 182 -12.68 4.42 -1.27
CA TYR A 182 -13.74 5.43 -1.32
C TYR A 182 -14.08 5.84 -2.75
N ALA A 183 -13.05 6.19 -3.54
CA ALA A 183 -13.23 6.62 -4.92
C ALA A 183 -13.88 5.56 -5.81
N THR A 184 -13.62 4.29 -5.51
CA THR A 184 -14.21 3.14 -6.19
C THR A 184 -15.64 2.86 -5.73
N PHE A 185 -15.84 2.70 -4.42
CA PHE A 185 -17.11 2.25 -3.86
C PHE A 185 -18.20 3.32 -3.89
N ARG A 186 -17.88 4.62 -3.98
CA ARG A 186 -18.91 5.67 -4.07
C ARG A 186 -19.87 5.48 -5.26
N HIS A 187 -19.46 4.73 -6.28
CA HIS A 187 -20.27 4.43 -7.46
C HIS A 187 -20.92 3.03 -7.43
N THR A 188 -20.50 2.14 -6.53
CA THR A 188 -20.96 0.74 -6.51
C THR A 188 -21.64 0.34 -5.19
N ASP A 189 -21.35 1.06 -4.10
CA ASP A 189 -21.84 0.82 -2.74
C ASP A 189 -21.62 2.10 -1.91
N SER A 190 -22.59 3.01 -1.96
CA SER A 190 -22.49 4.33 -1.32
C SER A 190 -22.44 4.24 0.21
N ALA A 191 -23.06 3.23 0.82
CA ALA A 191 -23.03 3.00 2.25
C ALA A 191 -21.63 2.60 2.72
N PHE A 192 -21.00 1.65 2.02
CA PHE A 192 -19.62 1.28 2.33
C PHE A 192 -18.65 2.43 2.05
N ALA A 193 -18.86 3.20 0.98
CA ALA A 193 -18.05 4.39 0.71
C ALA A 193 -18.18 5.45 1.82
N GLY A 194 -19.39 5.69 2.33
CA GLY A 194 -19.61 6.59 3.47
C GLY A 194 -18.79 6.17 4.69
N PHE A 195 -18.82 4.86 5.01
CA PHE A 195 -18.01 4.29 6.07
C PHE A 195 -16.49 4.46 5.84
N LEU A 196 -15.99 4.20 4.63
CA LEU A 196 -14.57 4.40 4.32
C LEU A 196 -14.15 5.87 4.47
N ARG A 197 -15.03 6.82 4.13
CA ARG A 197 -14.79 8.25 4.33
C ARG A 197 -14.66 8.60 5.82
N GLU A 198 -15.54 8.08 6.67
CA GLU A 198 -15.44 8.28 8.13
C GLU A 198 -14.11 7.76 8.70
N ARG A 199 -13.67 6.58 8.23
CA ARG A 199 -12.38 6.00 8.61
C ARG A 199 -11.19 6.82 8.12
N LEU A 200 -11.30 7.39 6.93
CA LEU A 200 -10.29 8.30 6.38
C LEU A 200 -10.18 9.58 7.21
N GLU A 201 -11.30 10.15 7.68
CA GLU A 201 -11.30 11.34 8.55
C GLU A 201 -10.58 11.08 9.88
N LEU A 202 -10.73 9.88 10.46
CA LEU A 202 -9.97 9.50 11.66
C LEU A 202 -8.46 9.52 11.38
N ALA A 203 -8.02 8.92 10.26
CA ALA A 203 -6.62 8.90 9.86
C ALA A 203 -6.07 10.31 9.58
N ILE A 204 -6.85 11.18 8.92
CA ILE A 204 -6.48 12.59 8.71
C ILE A 204 -6.34 13.31 10.05
N ALA A 205 -7.27 13.10 10.99
CA ALA A 205 -7.19 13.70 12.31
C ALA A 205 -5.94 13.23 13.09
N ALA A 206 -5.53 11.97 12.93
CA ALA A 206 -4.27 11.47 13.48
C ALA A 206 -3.05 12.20 12.89
N LEU A 207 -2.99 12.32 11.56
CA LEU A 207 -1.93 13.07 10.87
C LEU A 207 -1.91 14.55 11.28
N GLU A 208 -3.06 15.20 11.44
CA GLU A 208 -3.14 16.58 11.92
C GLU A 208 -2.52 16.74 13.31
N ARG A 209 -2.86 15.83 14.24
CA ARG A 209 -2.37 15.90 15.63
C ARG A 209 -0.90 15.54 15.79
N GLN A 210 -0.38 14.64 14.96
CA GLN A 210 0.94 14.03 15.17
C GLN A 210 2.01 14.52 14.19
N VAL A 211 1.61 14.83 12.95
CA VAL A 211 2.53 15.18 11.85
C VAL A 211 2.43 16.66 11.52
N LEU A 212 1.22 17.14 11.23
CA LEU A 212 1.01 18.51 10.75
C LEU A 212 1.08 19.57 11.84
N VAL A 213 1.14 19.17 13.11
CA VAL A 213 1.52 20.08 14.21
C VAL A 213 2.87 20.75 13.96
N ARG A 214 3.75 20.13 13.14
CA ARG A 214 5.06 20.67 12.72
C ARG A 214 5.01 21.42 11.39
N TYR A 215 3.83 21.67 10.82
CA TYR A 215 3.71 22.32 9.52
C TYR A 215 4.43 23.69 9.50
N GLY A 216 5.19 23.93 8.44
CA GLY A 216 6.00 25.14 8.29
C GLY A 216 7.38 25.09 8.96
N SER A 217 7.67 24.05 9.76
CA SER A 217 9.01 23.81 10.29
C SER A 217 9.83 22.83 9.42
N TYR A 218 11.15 22.91 9.54
CA TYR A 218 12.12 22.20 8.71
C TYR A 218 13.24 21.63 9.58
N ASN A 219 13.67 20.42 9.25
CA ASN A 219 14.90 19.82 9.75
C ASN A 219 16.06 20.16 8.81
N ILE A 220 17.28 20.18 9.35
CA ILE A 220 18.51 20.20 8.55
C ILE A 220 19.09 18.79 8.55
N ILE A 221 19.14 18.15 7.38
CA ILE A 221 19.70 16.82 7.18
C ILE A 221 20.69 16.92 6.03
N ASP A 222 21.96 16.57 6.29
CA ASP A 222 23.06 16.69 5.33
C ASP A 222 23.15 18.09 4.67
N GLY A 223 22.95 19.13 5.47
CA GLY A 223 22.97 20.54 5.01
C GLY A 223 21.76 20.97 4.18
N ARG A 224 20.76 20.08 3.97
CA ARG A 224 19.53 20.38 3.23
C ARG A 224 18.37 20.59 4.17
N ARG A 225 17.49 21.55 3.83
CA ARG A 225 16.23 21.77 4.53
C ARG A 225 15.21 20.74 4.07
N LEU A 226 14.78 19.88 4.99
CA LEU A 226 13.69 18.93 4.75
C LEU A 226 12.48 19.28 5.61
N PRO A 227 11.26 19.18 5.09
CA PRO A 227 10.07 19.45 5.89
C PRO A 227 10.01 18.53 7.12
N ALA A 228 9.80 19.10 8.31
CA ALA A 228 9.76 18.33 9.56
C ALA A 228 8.38 17.69 9.83
N TRP A 229 7.48 17.76 8.85
CA TRP A 229 6.09 17.29 8.90
C TRP A 229 5.84 16.17 7.87
N LEU A 230 6.88 15.39 7.53
CA LEU A 230 6.71 14.17 6.72
C LEU A 230 6.37 12.98 7.62
N ILE A 231 5.46 12.11 7.16
CA ILE A 231 5.14 10.84 7.82
C ILE A 231 6.44 10.03 7.84
N VAL A 232 6.79 9.42 8.98
CA VAL A 232 8.08 8.72 9.20
C VAL A 232 9.33 9.51 8.75
N ASN A 233 9.26 10.85 8.74
CA ASN A 233 10.30 11.74 8.22
C ASN A 233 10.67 11.48 6.73
N GLY A 234 9.81 10.81 5.96
CA GLY A 234 10.10 10.33 4.61
C GLY A 234 9.07 10.79 3.57
N ALA A 235 9.56 11.17 2.39
CA ALA A 235 8.69 11.55 1.27
C ALA A 235 7.98 10.35 0.63
N ASP A 236 8.54 9.15 0.80
CA ASP A 236 7.97 7.88 0.34
C ASP A 236 6.62 7.59 1.00
N ALA A 237 6.56 7.48 2.33
CA ALA A 237 5.29 7.27 3.05
C ALA A 237 4.32 8.45 2.85
N THR A 238 4.81 9.69 2.93
CA THR A 238 3.95 10.87 2.71
C THR A 238 3.35 10.87 1.30
N SER A 239 4.07 10.43 0.28
CA SER A 239 3.56 10.40 -1.08
C SER A 239 2.39 9.41 -1.25
N GLU A 240 2.44 8.25 -0.59
CA GLU A 240 1.35 7.27 -0.58
C GLU A 240 0.08 7.86 0.04
N ALA A 241 0.20 8.50 1.22
CA ALA A 241 -0.92 9.16 1.87
C ALA A 241 -1.52 10.27 0.98
N VAL A 242 -0.67 11.08 0.35
CA VAL A 242 -1.08 12.14 -0.58
C VAL A 242 -1.85 11.58 -1.79
N LEU A 243 -1.45 10.41 -2.33
CA LEU A 243 -2.19 9.76 -3.41
C LEU A 243 -3.61 9.39 -2.97
N GLY A 244 -3.77 8.81 -1.78
CA GLY A 244 -5.10 8.50 -1.24
C GLY A 244 -5.99 9.72 -1.11
N LEU A 245 -5.45 10.79 -0.51
CA LEU A 245 -6.18 12.04 -0.27
C LEU A 245 -6.55 12.76 -1.57
N ALA A 246 -5.69 12.69 -2.59
CA ALA A 246 -5.99 13.25 -3.90
C ALA A 246 -7.25 12.64 -4.53
N LEU A 247 -7.52 11.36 -4.28
CA LEU A 247 -8.67 10.62 -4.83
C LEU A 247 -9.99 10.91 -4.12
N THR A 248 -9.96 11.52 -2.93
CA THR A 248 -11.13 11.79 -2.09
C THR A 248 -11.68 13.21 -2.23
N HIS A 249 -11.24 13.98 -3.23
CA HIS A 249 -11.67 15.37 -3.40
C HIS A 249 -13.13 15.47 -3.91
N GLU A 250 -14.01 15.90 -3.00
CA GLU A 250 -15.33 16.51 -3.23
C GLU A 250 -15.45 17.75 -2.29
N PRO A 251 -16.25 18.79 -2.63
CA PRO A 251 -16.06 20.14 -2.14
C PRO A 251 -16.83 20.42 -0.82
N ALA A 252 -16.09 20.64 0.28
CA ALA A 252 -16.33 21.70 1.29
C ALA A 252 -15.69 21.37 2.66
N GLY A 253 -15.72 20.10 3.10
CA GLY A 253 -15.25 19.71 4.43
C GLY A 253 -13.77 19.27 4.49
N LEU A 254 -13.37 18.38 3.58
CA LEU A 254 -12.01 17.85 3.48
C LEU A 254 -11.01 18.84 2.87
N ARG A 255 -11.52 19.82 2.11
CA ARG A 255 -10.71 20.66 1.22
C ARG A 255 -9.62 21.46 1.95
N PRO A 256 -9.87 22.19 3.05
CA PRO A 256 -8.81 22.93 3.74
C PRO A 256 -7.76 22.01 4.41
N ARG A 257 -8.19 20.84 4.90
CA ARG A 257 -7.32 19.87 5.58
C ARG A 257 -6.41 19.14 4.59
N VAL A 258 -6.99 18.70 3.47
CA VAL A 258 -6.26 18.06 2.39
C VAL A 258 -5.39 19.06 1.64
N GLU A 259 -5.83 20.31 1.43
CA GLU A 259 -4.99 21.36 0.85
C GLU A 259 -3.74 21.64 1.70
N ARG A 260 -3.83 21.61 3.04
CA ARG A 260 -2.63 21.66 3.91
C ARG A 260 -1.69 20.46 3.68
N LEU A 261 -2.25 19.25 3.57
CA LEU A 261 -1.50 18.01 3.26
C LEU A 261 -0.92 17.98 1.84
N LEU A 262 -1.51 18.70 0.89
CA LEU A 262 -1.06 18.78 -0.50
C LEU A 262 -0.11 19.96 -0.78
N ALA A 263 -0.28 21.11 -0.12
CA ALA A 263 0.57 22.30 -0.26
C ALA A 263 2.03 21.99 0.12
N SER A 264 2.16 21.18 1.15
CA SER A 264 3.23 20.22 1.45
C SER A 264 4.13 19.77 0.26
N ARG A 265 3.56 19.39 -0.88
CA ARG A 265 4.28 18.87 -2.06
C ARG A 265 5.08 19.95 -2.80
N ARG A 266 4.76 21.23 -2.62
CA ARG A 266 5.44 22.35 -3.30
C ARG A 266 6.73 22.77 -2.59
N ALA A 267 6.87 22.51 -1.29
CA ALA A 267 8.02 22.93 -0.50
C ALA A 267 9.27 22.02 -0.64
N SER A 268 9.15 20.84 -1.28
CA SER A 268 10.27 19.92 -1.53
C SER A 268 10.93 20.08 -2.92
N ARG A 269 10.47 21.05 -3.73
CA ARG A 269 10.99 21.33 -5.07
C ARG A 269 11.82 22.63 -5.16
N SER A 270 12.18 23.22 -4.03
CA SER A 270 13.04 24.41 -3.92
C SER A 270 14.22 24.10 -3.02
#